data_AF-A0A650CI11-F1
#
_entry.id   AF-A0A650CI11-F1
#
_cell.length_a   1.000
_cell.length_b   1.000
_cell.length_c   1.000
_cell.angle_alpha   90.00
_cell.angle_beta   90.00
_cell.angle_gamma   90.00
#
_symmetry.space_group_name_H-M   'P 1'
#
loop_
_entity.id
_entity.type
_entity.pdbx_description
1 polymer ?
#
loop_
_entity_poly.entity_id
_entity_poly.type
_entity_poly.pdbx_seq_one_letter_code
_entity_poly.pdbx_strand_id
1 'polypeptide(L)'
;MRSIRWYFKGLFPLKFMALIIATSLLLESAVYITSSDPKIGIQNLVMLSLMLINPLVLISAFLHVYRSKETTLFELSLLASWRGIAIARIVSALLFVLMFWSIQSFYLLLLIFLAEYKVIILNSFIILLSANTLLWLILTTLNFFVNYISIGLLISLMSNKTSSLLLGALVFFFMPFSVIILLSSYQENGIELSGPMTYFIYFLNPEWSYMFNLQYPKLIDLHLIQGFTISVAVSIILITIYYLAFIKLQFKP
;
A
#
# COMPACT_ATOMS: atom_id res chain seq x y z
N MET A 1 -19.12 24.81 -2.16
CA MET A 1 -19.48 23.38 -1.97
C MET A 1 -19.73 22.62 -3.26
N ARG A 2 -20.51 23.13 -4.25
CA ARG A 2 -20.76 22.40 -5.51
C ARG A 2 -19.51 22.13 -6.36
N SER A 3 -18.58 23.09 -6.46
CA SER A 3 -17.31 22.93 -7.19
C SER A 3 -16.42 21.84 -6.59
N ILE A 4 -16.27 21.84 -5.26
CA ILE A 4 -15.51 20.81 -4.51
C ILE A 4 -16.11 19.42 -4.72
N ARG A 5 -17.44 19.27 -4.69
CA ARG A 5 -18.09 17.97 -4.92
C ARG A 5 -17.86 17.45 -6.34
N TRP A 6 -17.94 18.32 -7.35
CA TRP A 6 -17.64 17.97 -8.74
C TRP A 6 -16.16 17.59 -8.93
N TYR A 7 -15.28 18.34 -8.28
CA TYR A 7 -13.85 18.09 -8.28
C TYR A 7 -13.51 16.69 -7.73
N PHE A 8 -14.02 16.35 -6.53
CA PHE A 8 -13.81 15.01 -5.95
C PHE A 8 -14.49 13.90 -6.74
N LYS A 9 -15.60 14.15 -7.44
CA LYS A 9 -16.24 13.15 -8.31
C LYS A 9 -15.38 12.80 -9.52
N GLY A 10 -14.70 13.78 -10.11
CA GLY A 10 -13.71 13.56 -11.17
C GLY A 10 -12.44 12.90 -10.62
N LEU A 11 -12.01 13.32 -9.43
CA LEU A 11 -10.93 12.73 -8.67
C LEU A 11 -11.33 11.49 -7.85
N PHE A 12 -12.41 10.78 -8.19
CA PHE A 12 -12.69 9.50 -7.56
C PHE A 12 -13.57 8.66 -8.48
N PRO A 13 -12.98 8.03 -9.53
CA PRO A 13 -13.72 7.23 -10.48
C PRO A 13 -14.14 5.90 -9.83
N LEU A 14 -15.25 5.94 -9.09
CA LEU A 14 -15.84 4.79 -8.39
C LEU A 14 -15.97 3.56 -9.28
N LYS A 15 -16.24 3.74 -10.59
CA LYS A 15 -16.33 2.64 -11.56
C LYS A 15 -14.99 1.90 -11.74
N PHE A 16 -13.89 2.65 -11.85
CA PHE A 16 -12.55 2.06 -12.01
C PHE A 16 -12.10 1.39 -10.71
N MET A 17 -12.40 2.04 -9.58
CA MET A 17 -12.13 1.46 -8.27
C MET A 17 -12.90 0.16 -8.03
N ALA A 18 -14.19 0.13 -8.37
CA ALA A 18 -15.02 -1.07 -8.26
C ALA A 18 -14.49 -2.21 -9.15
N LEU A 19 -13.99 -1.90 -10.35
CA LEU A 19 -13.35 -2.88 -11.22
C LEU A 19 -12.10 -3.48 -10.57
N ILE A 20 -11.23 -2.64 -10.00
CA ILE A 20 -10.01 -3.09 -9.31
C ILE A 20 -10.35 -3.97 -8.11
N ILE A 21 -11.31 -3.54 -7.29
CA ILE A 21 -11.77 -4.32 -6.13
C ILE A 21 -12.37 -5.67 -6.59
N ALA A 22 -13.24 -5.66 -7.58
CA ALA A 22 -13.88 -6.89 -8.04
C ALA A 22 -12.83 -7.86 -8.61
N THR A 23 -11.89 -7.37 -9.41
CA THR A 23 -10.83 -8.22 -9.99
C THR A 23 -9.86 -8.73 -8.93
N SER A 24 -9.48 -7.92 -7.93
CA SER A 24 -8.63 -8.37 -6.83
C SER A 24 -9.30 -9.47 -6.02
N LEU A 25 -10.55 -9.26 -5.62
CA LEU A 25 -11.32 -10.24 -4.83
C LEU A 25 -11.53 -11.55 -5.61
N LEU A 26 -11.77 -11.47 -6.92
CA LEU A 26 -11.89 -12.67 -7.76
C LEU A 26 -10.58 -13.45 -7.82
N LEU A 27 -9.44 -12.78 -8.04
CA LEU A 27 -8.14 -13.44 -8.07
C LEU A 27 -7.79 -14.06 -6.71
N GLU A 28 -8.04 -13.34 -5.62
CA GLU A 28 -7.85 -13.86 -4.26
C GLU A 28 -8.73 -15.10 -4.04
N SER A 29 -10.02 -15.03 -4.38
CA SER A 29 -10.94 -16.18 -4.25
C SER A 29 -10.48 -17.40 -5.07
N ALA A 30 -9.97 -17.19 -6.29
CA ALA A 30 -9.49 -18.27 -7.15
C ALA A 30 -8.27 -18.97 -6.54
N VAL A 31 -7.32 -18.21 -5.99
CA VAL A 31 -6.14 -18.77 -5.30
C VAL A 31 -6.55 -19.55 -4.05
N TYR A 32 -7.50 -19.03 -3.27
CA TYR A 32 -7.98 -19.73 -2.07
C TYR A 32 -8.75 -21.03 -2.38
N ILE A 33 -9.62 -21.01 -3.39
CA ILE A 33 -10.46 -22.18 -3.74
C ILE A 33 -9.61 -23.29 -4.36
N THR A 34 -8.57 -22.95 -5.11
CA THR A 34 -7.70 -23.93 -5.78
C THR A 34 -6.69 -24.58 -4.84
N SER A 35 -6.40 -23.98 -3.69
CA SER A 35 -5.51 -24.59 -2.69
C SER A 35 -6.20 -25.71 -1.93
N SER A 36 -5.57 -26.90 -1.92
CA SER A 36 -6.08 -28.07 -1.19
C SER A 36 -5.90 -27.95 0.33
N ASP A 37 -4.85 -27.24 0.78
CA ASP A 37 -4.62 -26.90 2.19
C ASP A 37 -4.95 -25.41 2.42
N PRO A 38 -5.86 -25.08 3.35
CA PRO A 38 -6.20 -23.69 3.67
C PRO A 38 -4.98 -22.85 4.11
N LYS A 39 -3.94 -23.45 4.70
CA LYS A 39 -2.70 -22.74 5.08
C LYS A 39 -1.94 -22.24 3.86
N ILE A 40 -1.76 -23.14 2.88
CA ILE A 40 -1.08 -22.83 1.62
C ILE A 40 -1.89 -21.81 0.82
N GLY A 41 -3.22 -21.92 0.87
CA GLY A 41 -4.14 -20.93 0.29
C GLY A 41 -3.92 -19.53 0.83
N ILE A 42 -3.88 -19.37 2.15
CA ILE A 42 -3.65 -18.08 2.80
C ILE A 42 -2.26 -17.52 2.49
N GLN A 43 -1.23 -18.36 2.48
CA GLN A 43 0.12 -17.92 2.13
C GLN A 43 0.20 -17.42 0.66
N ASN A 44 -0.39 -18.16 -0.27
CA ASN A 44 -0.43 -17.79 -1.69
C ASN A 44 -1.25 -16.51 -1.93
N LEU A 45 -2.34 -16.35 -1.18
CA LEU A 45 -3.14 -15.12 -1.15
C LEU A 45 -2.28 -13.92 -0.76
N VAL A 46 -1.61 -13.98 0.40
CA VAL A 46 -0.75 -12.89 0.87
C VAL A 46 0.33 -12.56 -0.16
N MET A 47 0.94 -13.57 -0.76
CA MET A 47 1.95 -13.39 -1.81
C MET A 47 1.38 -12.72 -3.07
N LEU A 48 0.22 -13.16 -3.56
CA LEU A 48 -0.48 -12.55 -4.69
C LEU A 48 -0.83 -11.09 -4.41
N SER A 49 -1.39 -10.82 -3.23
CA SER A 49 -1.81 -9.48 -2.85
C SER A 49 -0.61 -8.53 -2.81
N LEU A 50 0.51 -8.98 -2.25
CA LEU A 50 1.74 -8.20 -2.12
C LEU A 50 2.49 -7.97 -3.43
N MET A 51 2.59 -9.00 -4.27
CA MET A 51 3.41 -8.95 -5.49
C MET A 51 2.68 -8.31 -6.68
N LEU A 52 1.35 -8.38 -6.69
CA LEU A 52 0.56 -8.00 -7.85
C LEU A 52 -0.53 -7.00 -7.50
N ILE A 53 -1.43 -7.36 -6.57
CA ILE A 53 -2.64 -6.56 -6.34
C ILE A 53 -2.28 -5.19 -5.75
N ASN A 54 -1.50 -5.14 -4.68
CA ASN A 54 -1.15 -3.90 -3.99
C ASN A 54 -0.35 -2.96 -4.92
N PRO A 55 0.67 -3.42 -5.67
CA PRO A 55 1.32 -2.60 -6.70
C PRO A 55 0.36 -2.07 -7.77
N LEU A 56 -0.57 -2.88 -8.27
CA LEU A 56 -1.55 -2.44 -9.28
C LEU A 56 -2.50 -1.37 -8.72
N VAL A 57 -2.95 -1.54 -7.49
CA VAL A 57 -3.79 -0.56 -6.77
C VAL A 57 -3.03 0.74 -6.59
N LEU A 58 -1.75 0.68 -6.23
CA LEU A 58 -0.88 1.86 -6.10
C LEU A 58 -0.68 2.58 -7.43
N ILE A 59 -0.46 1.85 -8.53
CA ILE A 59 -0.40 2.44 -9.88
C ILE A 59 -1.71 3.14 -10.22
N SER A 60 -2.84 2.50 -9.91
CA SER A 60 -4.16 3.09 -10.11
C SER A 60 -4.34 4.39 -9.30
N ALA A 61 -4.05 4.35 -8.00
CA ALA A 61 -4.14 5.51 -7.11
C ALA A 61 -3.19 6.64 -7.56
N PHE A 62 -2.00 6.28 -8.05
CA PHE A 62 -1.03 7.21 -8.60
C PHE A 62 -1.52 7.86 -9.91
N LEU A 63 -1.99 7.07 -10.86
CA LEU A 63 -2.56 7.54 -12.14
C LEU A 63 -3.71 8.50 -11.91
N HIS A 64 -4.49 8.22 -10.87
CA HIS A 64 -5.64 8.98 -10.47
C HIS A 64 -5.27 10.41 -10.01
N VAL A 65 -4.16 10.56 -9.31
CA VAL A 65 -3.70 11.82 -8.72
C VAL A 65 -2.61 12.50 -9.58
N TYR A 66 -2.22 11.83 -10.66
CA TYR A 66 -1.12 12.25 -11.53
C TYR A 66 -1.34 13.66 -12.13
N ARG A 67 -0.24 14.41 -12.21
CA ARG A 67 -0.21 15.79 -12.70
C ARG A 67 -0.06 15.83 -14.22
N SER A 68 -1.13 16.17 -14.92
CA SER A 68 -1.02 16.76 -16.25
C SER A 68 -1.20 18.27 -16.17
N LYS A 69 -0.58 19.02 -17.10
CA LYS A 69 -0.74 20.50 -17.15
C LYS A 69 -2.19 20.88 -17.38
N GLU A 70 -2.87 20.17 -18.28
CA GLU A 70 -4.29 20.38 -18.60
C GLU A 70 -5.19 20.11 -17.39
N THR A 71 -4.99 18.99 -16.69
CA THR A 71 -5.75 18.70 -15.47
C THR A 71 -5.50 19.75 -14.41
N THR A 72 -4.25 20.17 -14.19
CA THR A 72 -3.94 21.20 -13.19
C THR A 72 -4.59 22.56 -13.51
N LEU A 73 -4.64 22.95 -14.79
CA LEU A 73 -5.31 24.19 -15.23
C LEU A 73 -6.82 24.10 -15.04
N PHE A 74 -7.43 22.95 -15.37
CA PHE A 74 -8.84 22.70 -15.09
C PHE A 74 -9.14 22.73 -13.59
N GLU A 75 -8.32 22.06 -12.77
CA GLU A 75 -8.43 22.04 -11.32
C GLU A 75 -8.30 23.45 -10.71
N LEU A 76 -7.41 24.30 -11.25
CA LEU A 76 -7.29 25.71 -10.89
C LEU A 76 -8.54 26.51 -11.22
N SER A 77 -9.16 26.27 -12.37
CA SER A 77 -10.42 26.93 -12.72
C SER A 77 -11.57 26.59 -11.76
N LEU A 78 -11.53 25.42 -11.12
CA LEU A 78 -12.54 24.96 -10.17
C LEU A 78 -12.29 25.37 -8.72
N LEU A 79 -11.04 25.30 -8.26
CA LEU A 79 -10.67 25.51 -6.86
C LEU A 79 -10.00 26.87 -6.60
N ALA A 80 -9.53 27.56 -7.65
CA ALA A 80 -8.84 28.85 -7.58
C ALA A 80 -7.64 28.92 -6.60
N SER A 81 -7.08 27.77 -6.20
CA SER A 81 -6.03 27.69 -5.18
C SER A 81 -5.10 26.51 -5.39
N TRP A 82 -3.80 26.79 -5.57
CA TRP A 82 -2.74 25.79 -5.63
C TRP A 82 -2.65 24.95 -4.35
N ARG A 83 -2.84 25.58 -3.19
CA ARG A 83 -2.85 24.89 -1.90
C ARG A 83 -4.04 23.95 -1.80
N GLY A 84 -5.23 24.40 -2.24
CA GLY A 84 -6.44 23.59 -2.25
C GLY A 84 -6.29 22.36 -3.15
N ILE A 85 -5.67 22.50 -4.31
CA ILE A 85 -5.39 21.40 -5.23
C ILE A 85 -4.43 20.38 -4.59
N ALA A 86 -3.32 20.86 -4.00
CA ALA A 86 -2.34 19.98 -3.35
C ALA A 86 -3.00 19.10 -2.28
N ILE A 87 -3.77 19.73 -1.37
CA ILE A 87 -4.49 19.03 -0.29
C ILE A 87 -5.51 18.06 -0.87
N ALA A 88 -6.30 18.49 -1.86
CA ALA A 88 -7.35 17.64 -2.41
C ALA A 88 -6.78 16.42 -3.14
N ARG A 89 -5.60 16.54 -3.77
CA ARG A 89 -4.85 15.43 -4.36
C ARG A 89 -4.32 14.45 -3.30
N ILE A 90 -3.73 14.94 -2.22
CA ILE A 90 -3.29 14.11 -1.08
C ILE A 90 -4.49 13.34 -0.50
N VAL A 91 -5.59 14.05 -0.21
CA VAL A 91 -6.80 13.46 0.37
C VAL A 91 -7.42 12.44 -0.58
N SER A 92 -7.50 12.75 -1.88
CA SER A 92 -8.01 11.83 -2.90
C SER A 92 -7.17 10.54 -2.97
N ALA A 93 -5.85 10.65 -3.00
CA ALA A 93 -4.94 9.50 -2.99
C ALA A 93 -5.16 8.61 -1.75
N LEU A 94 -5.16 9.22 -0.56
CA LEU A 94 -5.31 8.52 0.71
C LEU A 94 -6.69 7.85 0.82
N LEU A 95 -7.77 8.53 0.42
CA LEU A 95 -9.11 7.94 0.42
C LEU A 95 -9.21 6.76 -0.55
N PHE A 96 -8.53 6.82 -1.69
CA PHE A 96 -8.54 5.74 -2.68
C PHE A 96 -7.95 4.46 -2.08
N VAL A 97 -6.77 4.57 -1.47
CA VAL A 97 -6.15 3.44 -0.80
C VAL A 97 -6.94 2.99 0.42
N LEU A 98 -7.45 3.92 1.23
CA LEU A 98 -8.15 3.58 2.47
C LEU A 98 -9.41 2.77 2.18
N MET A 99 -10.16 3.15 1.15
CA MET A 99 -11.35 2.40 0.76
C MET A 99 -10.98 1.03 0.17
N PHE A 100 -9.94 0.91 -0.67
CA PHE A 100 -9.47 -0.40 -1.15
C PHE A 100 -9.03 -1.30 0.03
N TRP A 101 -8.12 -0.79 0.87
CA TRP A 101 -7.59 -1.50 2.03
C TRP A 101 -8.70 -1.94 3.00
N SER A 102 -9.72 -1.11 3.23
CA SER A 102 -10.82 -1.46 4.14
C SER A 102 -11.61 -2.67 3.65
N ILE A 103 -11.89 -2.73 2.33
CA ILE A 103 -12.61 -3.84 1.71
C ILE A 103 -11.73 -5.09 1.68
N GLN A 104 -10.45 -4.94 1.30
CA GLN A 104 -9.51 -6.05 1.26
C GLN A 104 -9.27 -6.65 2.66
N SER A 105 -9.08 -5.81 3.69
CA SER A 105 -8.89 -6.25 5.07
C SER A 105 -10.12 -6.99 5.61
N PHE A 106 -11.32 -6.48 5.31
CA PHE A 106 -12.58 -7.15 5.66
C PHE A 106 -12.72 -8.50 4.95
N TYR A 107 -12.35 -8.56 3.68
CA TYR A 107 -12.39 -9.80 2.90
C TYR A 107 -11.39 -10.84 3.41
N LEU A 108 -10.16 -10.44 3.72
CA LEU A 108 -9.15 -11.31 4.30
C LEU A 108 -9.61 -11.87 5.66
N LEU A 109 -10.19 -11.02 6.51
CA LEU A 109 -10.82 -11.42 7.77
C LEU A 109 -11.91 -12.48 7.56
N LEU A 110 -12.78 -12.26 6.56
CA LEU A 110 -13.84 -13.20 6.21
C LEU A 110 -13.27 -14.56 5.75
N LEU A 111 -12.24 -14.56 4.90
CA LEU A 111 -11.60 -15.77 4.43
C LEU A 111 -10.92 -16.55 5.55
N ILE A 112 -10.23 -15.86 6.45
CA ILE A 112 -9.60 -16.48 7.64
C ILE A 112 -10.68 -17.09 8.53
N PHE A 113 -11.77 -16.38 8.80
CA PHE A 113 -12.89 -16.91 9.57
C PHE A 113 -13.50 -18.17 8.93
N LEU A 114 -13.68 -18.17 7.60
CA LEU A 114 -14.17 -19.34 6.86
C LEU A 114 -13.17 -20.50 6.87
N ALA A 115 -11.86 -20.22 6.85
CA ALA A 115 -10.81 -21.22 6.96
C ALA A 115 -10.81 -21.87 8.34
N GLU A 116 -10.88 -21.07 9.41
CA GLU A 116 -10.99 -21.56 10.79
C GLU A 116 -12.26 -22.40 10.98
N TYR A 117 -13.40 -21.97 10.44
CA TYR A 117 -14.63 -22.77 10.49
C TYR A 117 -14.49 -24.14 9.81
N LYS A 118 -13.79 -24.21 8.66
CA LYS A 118 -13.48 -25.49 8.00
C LYS A 118 -12.54 -26.37 8.82
N VAL A 119 -11.58 -25.78 9.52
CA VAL A 119 -10.58 -26.49 10.35
C VAL A 119 -11.16 -26.95 11.69
N ILE A 120 -12.11 -26.23 12.29
CA ILE A 120 -12.78 -26.62 13.54
C ILE A 120 -13.53 -27.96 13.39
N ILE A 121 -13.91 -28.36 12.18
CA ILE A 121 -14.50 -29.67 11.86
C ILE A 121 -13.44 -30.78 11.78
N LEU A 122 -12.14 -30.44 11.68
CA LEU A 122 -11.03 -31.37 11.44
C LEU A 122 -9.83 -31.04 12.36
N ASN A 123 -9.93 -31.42 13.63
CA ASN A 123 -8.91 -31.31 14.68
C ASN A 123 -8.49 -29.88 15.10
N SER A 124 -8.76 -29.63 16.38
CA SER A 124 -8.41 -28.46 17.17
C SER A 124 -6.90 -28.25 17.30
N PHE A 125 -6.25 -27.63 16.30
CA PHE A 125 -4.89 -27.08 16.50
C PHE A 125 -4.47 -25.99 15.50
N ILE A 126 -5.38 -25.10 15.07
CA ILE A 126 -5.00 -23.87 14.35
C ILE A 126 -5.70 -22.68 15.01
N ILE A 127 -5.25 -22.36 16.22
CA ILE A 127 -5.39 -21.03 16.83
C ILE A 127 -3.95 -20.52 16.99
N LEU A 128 -3.33 -20.15 15.87
CA LEU A 128 -2.06 -19.41 15.90
C LEU A 128 -2.08 -18.19 14.97
N LEU A 129 -3.27 -17.67 14.68
CA LEU A 129 -3.46 -16.25 14.37
C LEU A 129 -4.14 -15.65 15.59
N SER A 130 -3.34 -15.25 16.57
CA SER A 130 -3.86 -14.43 17.66
C SER A 130 -4.53 -13.16 17.08
N ALA A 131 -5.56 -12.64 17.75
CA ALA A 131 -6.17 -11.36 17.36
C ALA A 131 -5.11 -10.24 17.20
N ASN A 132 -4.05 -10.30 18.01
CA ASN A 132 -2.90 -9.40 17.91
C ASN A 132 -2.15 -9.55 16.57
N THR A 133 -1.86 -10.79 16.14
CA THR A 133 -1.13 -11.00 14.88
C THR A 133 -1.89 -10.52 13.65
N LEU A 134 -3.22 -10.65 13.68
CA LEU A 134 -4.09 -10.20 12.60
C LEU A 134 -4.20 -8.67 12.58
N LEU A 135 -4.32 -8.03 13.75
CA LEU A 135 -4.30 -6.58 13.88
C LEU A 135 -3.01 -5.99 13.29
N TRP A 136 -1.85 -6.59 13.59
CA TRP A 136 -0.57 -6.13 13.05
C TRP A 136 -0.45 -6.30 11.54
N LEU A 137 -1.02 -7.38 10.97
CA LEU A 137 -1.08 -7.54 9.52
C LEU A 137 -1.94 -6.45 8.86
N ILE A 138 -3.10 -6.14 9.44
CA ILE A 138 -3.99 -5.05 8.98
C ILE A 138 -3.29 -3.68 9.07
N LEU A 139 -2.54 -3.42 10.14
CA LEU A 139 -1.82 -2.15 10.30
C LEU A 139 -0.62 -2.04 9.35
N THR A 140 0.12 -3.12 9.15
CA THR A 140 1.30 -3.13 8.25
C THR A 140 0.91 -3.02 6.78
N THR A 141 -0.19 -3.64 6.36
CA THR A 141 -0.77 -3.46 5.01
C THR A 141 -1.22 -2.01 4.78
N LEU A 142 -1.88 -1.38 5.75
CA LEU A 142 -2.23 0.05 5.64
C LEU A 142 -0.98 0.92 5.50
N ASN A 143 0.01 0.66 6.36
CA ASN A 143 1.27 1.39 6.36
C ASN A 143 2.02 1.23 5.03
N PHE A 144 2.01 0.03 4.44
CA PHE A 144 2.53 -0.23 3.09
C PHE A 144 1.90 0.74 2.08
N PHE A 145 0.57 0.81 2.01
CA PHE A 145 -0.06 1.68 1.03
C PHE A 145 0.19 3.17 1.28
N VAL A 146 0.21 3.60 2.55
CA VAL A 146 0.50 5.00 2.92
C VAL A 146 1.92 5.38 2.48
N ASN A 147 2.91 4.51 2.73
CA ASN A 147 4.29 4.72 2.31
C ASN A 147 4.38 4.90 0.79
N TYR A 148 3.81 3.97 0.02
CA TYR A 148 3.93 4.02 -1.43
C TYR A 148 3.09 5.12 -2.08
N ILE A 149 1.96 5.51 -1.51
CA ILE A 149 1.27 6.74 -1.93
C ILE A 149 2.15 7.96 -1.71
N SER A 150 2.82 8.07 -0.56
CA SER A 150 3.66 9.22 -0.27
C SER A 150 4.80 9.37 -1.29
N ILE A 151 5.40 8.24 -1.71
CA ILE A 151 6.39 8.19 -2.79
C ILE A 151 5.73 8.51 -4.14
N GLY A 152 4.57 7.92 -4.43
CA GLY A 152 3.80 8.17 -5.65
C GLY A 152 3.44 9.64 -5.84
N LEU A 153 3.05 10.34 -4.76
CA LEU A 153 2.80 11.78 -4.80
C LEU A 153 4.05 12.55 -5.23
N LEU A 154 5.24 12.20 -4.74
CA LEU A 154 6.48 12.83 -5.19
C LEU A 154 6.80 12.55 -6.66
N ILE A 155 6.64 11.29 -7.09
CA ILE A 155 6.82 10.90 -8.50
C ILE A 155 5.85 11.68 -9.40
N SER A 156 4.65 12.01 -8.91
CA SER A 156 3.64 12.76 -9.66
C SER A 156 4.05 14.21 -9.97
N LEU A 157 5.08 14.73 -9.30
CA LEU A 157 5.60 16.07 -9.56
C LEU A 157 6.46 16.14 -10.83
N MET A 158 6.92 14.99 -11.34
CA MET A 158 7.68 14.91 -12.59
C MET A 158 6.88 15.49 -13.76
N SER A 159 7.57 16.16 -14.68
CA SER A 159 6.94 16.86 -15.81
C SER A 159 6.45 15.91 -16.91
N ASN A 160 7.11 14.75 -17.07
CA ASN A 160 6.81 13.79 -18.12
C ASN A 160 6.00 12.59 -17.58
N LYS A 161 4.81 12.39 -18.16
CA LYS A 161 3.86 11.34 -17.80
C LYS A 161 4.40 9.93 -18.03
N THR A 162 5.13 9.70 -19.11
CA THR A 162 5.67 8.37 -19.40
C THR A 162 6.77 8.01 -18.41
N SER A 163 7.69 8.95 -18.15
CA SER A 163 8.77 8.76 -17.18
C SER A 163 8.24 8.57 -15.75
N SER A 164 7.24 9.35 -15.34
CA SER A 164 6.64 9.23 -14.01
C SER A 164 5.90 7.91 -13.83
N LEU A 165 5.19 7.43 -14.87
CA LEU A 165 4.50 6.14 -14.82
C LEU A 165 5.48 4.98 -14.79
N LEU A 166 6.53 5.05 -15.59
CA LEU A 166 7.58 4.03 -15.61
C LEU A 166 8.29 3.98 -14.26
N LEU A 167 8.67 5.13 -13.70
CA LEU A 167 9.28 5.19 -12.37
C LEU A 167 8.32 4.71 -11.28
N GLY A 168 7.04 5.13 -11.33
CA GLY A 168 6.01 4.67 -10.41
C GLY A 168 5.85 3.15 -10.45
N ALA A 169 5.72 2.56 -11.64
CA ALA A 169 5.64 1.12 -11.80
C ALA A 169 6.90 0.41 -11.30
N LEU A 170 8.09 0.93 -11.60
CA LEU A 170 9.34 0.37 -11.10
C LEU A 170 9.37 0.39 -9.57
N VAL A 171 9.03 1.51 -8.96
CA VAL A 171 9.03 1.67 -7.50
C VAL A 171 7.99 0.75 -6.85
N PHE A 172 6.75 0.74 -7.34
CA PHE A 172 5.66 -0.01 -6.73
C PHE A 172 5.80 -1.53 -6.87
N PHE A 173 6.47 -2.03 -7.91
CA PHE A 173 6.72 -3.47 -8.07
C PHE A 173 8.07 -3.90 -7.48
N PHE A 174 9.16 -3.21 -7.83
CA PHE A 174 10.51 -3.72 -7.51
C PHE A 174 10.96 -3.39 -6.09
N MET A 175 10.58 -2.24 -5.51
CA MET A 175 11.00 -1.93 -4.14
C MET A 175 10.42 -2.93 -3.12
N PRO A 176 9.11 -3.24 -3.10
CA PRO A 176 8.57 -4.25 -2.19
C PRO A 176 9.22 -5.62 -2.38
N PHE A 177 9.45 -6.01 -3.64
CA PHE A 177 10.02 -7.30 -3.99
C PHE A 177 11.50 -7.42 -3.60
N SER A 178 12.26 -6.34 -3.73
CA SER A 178 13.69 -6.30 -3.34
C SER A 178 13.89 -6.62 -1.86
N VAL A 179 12.94 -6.21 -1.00
CA VAL A 179 12.96 -6.52 0.44
C VAL A 179 12.84 -8.02 0.69
N ILE A 180 11.97 -8.71 -0.05
CA ILE A 180 11.76 -10.16 0.10
C ILE A 180 13.05 -10.90 -0.26
N ILE A 181 13.67 -10.55 -1.39
CA ILE A 181 14.95 -11.13 -1.82
C ILE A 181 16.01 -10.91 -0.75
N LEU A 182 16.11 -9.69 -0.23
CA LEU A 182 17.12 -9.33 0.74
C LEU A 182 16.91 -10.07 2.07
N LEU A 183 15.68 -10.10 2.60
CA LEU A 183 15.36 -10.83 3.82
C LEU A 183 15.63 -12.33 3.68
N SER A 184 15.27 -12.92 2.54
CA SER A 184 15.56 -14.33 2.24
C SER A 184 17.06 -14.59 2.20
N SER A 185 17.83 -13.69 1.57
CA SER A 185 19.29 -13.82 1.51
C SER A 185 19.96 -13.71 2.88
N TYR A 186 19.53 -12.78 3.73
CA TYR A 186 20.07 -12.66 5.09
C TYR A 186 19.71 -13.89 5.95
N GLN A 187 18.49 -14.42 5.78
CA GLN A 187 18.05 -15.63 6.45
C GLN A 187 18.90 -16.84 6.03
N GLU A 188 19.13 -17.05 4.75
CA GLU A 188 19.95 -18.15 4.22
C GLU A 188 21.39 -18.11 4.75
N ASN A 189 21.95 -16.91 4.88
CA ASN A 189 23.32 -16.71 5.37
C ASN A 189 23.41 -16.67 6.91
N GLY A 190 22.29 -16.68 7.64
CA GLY A 190 22.27 -16.57 9.09
C GLY A 190 22.83 -15.25 9.63
N ILE A 191 22.73 -14.17 8.84
CA ILE A 191 23.27 -12.85 9.19
C ILE A 191 22.13 -12.00 9.76
N GLU A 192 22.37 -11.38 10.91
CA GLU A 192 21.42 -10.43 11.51
C GLU A 192 21.50 -9.07 10.79
N LEU A 193 20.35 -8.42 10.60
CA LEU A 193 20.32 -7.09 10.01
C LEU A 193 20.78 -6.03 11.01
N SER A 194 21.56 -5.07 10.52
CA SER A 194 21.91 -3.88 11.32
C SER A 194 20.68 -3.01 11.57
N GLY A 195 20.66 -2.28 12.69
CA GLY A 195 19.54 -1.39 13.05
C GLY A 195 19.09 -0.43 11.94
N PRO A 196 19.99 0.32 11.26
CA PRO A 196 19.58 1.18 10.15
C PRO A 196 18.93 0.41 8.99
N MET A 197 19.41 -0.80 8.72
CA MET A 197 18.89 -1.63 7.64
C MET A 197 17.51 -2.19 7.98
N THR A 198 17.24 -2.55 9.25
CA THR A 198 15.91 -2.99 9.68
C THR A 198 14.87 -1.87 9.53
N TYR A 199 15.20 -0.62 9.88
CA TYR A 199 14.30 0.53 9.64
C TYR A 199 14.03 0.74 8.14
N PHE A 200 15.06 0.64 7.30
CA PHE A 200 14.93 0.83 5.86
C PHE A 200 14.06 -0.26 5.20
N ILE A 201 14.32 -1.53 5.52
CA ILE A 201 13.53 -2.67 5.07
C ILE A 201 12.08 -2.54 5.53
N TYR A 202 11.85 -2.15 6.79
CA TYR A 202 10.51 -1.95 7.32
C TYR A 202 9.76 -0.84 6.57
N PHE A 203 10.41 0.28 6.25
CA PHE A 203 9.78 1.34 5.46
C PHE A 203 9.42 0.86 4.05
N LEU A 204 10.32 0.12 3.39
CA LEU A 204 10.08 -0.39 2.04
C LEU A 204 9.03 -1.50 1.97
N ASN A 205 8.93 -2.34 2.99
CA ASN A 205 7.93 -3.40 3.03
C ASN A 205 7.58 -3.80 4.48
N PRO A 206 6.67 -3.06 5.13
CA PRO A 206 6.33 -3.29 6.55
C PRO A 206 5.66 -4.65 6.78
N GLU A 207 4.91 -5.13 5.79
CA GLU A 207 4.20 -6.41 5.87
C GLU A 207 5.17 -7.60 5.87
N TRP A 208 6.09 -7.68 4.90
CA TRP A 208 7.10 -8.73 4.88
C TRP A 208 8.09 -8.63 6.04
N SER A 209 8.46 -7.42 6.43
CA SER A 209 9.32 -7.23 7.61
C SER A 209 8.66 -7.78 8.88
N TYR A 210 7.35 -7.59 9.02
CA TYR A 210 6.59 -8.17 10.13
C TYR A 210 6.52 -9.70 10.04
N MET A 211 6.19 -10.26 8.87
CA MET A 211 6.10 -11.71 8.68
C MET A 211 7.44 -12.42 8.92
N PHE A 212 8.55 -11.87 8.42
CA PHE A 212 9.88 -12.40 8.68
C PHE A 212 10.28 -12.27 10.15
N ASN A 213 9.90 -11.18 10.85
CA ASN A 213 10.19 -11.04 12.28
C ASN A 213 9.44 -12.10 13.12
N LEU A 214 8.20 -12.44 12.74
CA LEU A 214 7.46 -13.53 13.40
C LEU A 214 8.10 -14.91 13.20
N GLN A 215 8.60 -15.18 12.00
CA GLN A 215 9.19 -16.48 11.65
C GLN A 215 10.65 -16.60 12.11
N TYR A 216 11.39 -15.50 12.08
CA TYR A 216 12.83 -15.42 12.33
C TYR A 216 13.14 -14.21 13.24
N PRO A 217 12.83 -14.27 14.54
CA PRO A 217 12.91 -13.12 15.45
C PRO A 217 14.32 -12.58 15.69
N LYS A 218 15.36 -13.35 15.34
CA LYS A 218 16.77 -12.90 15.41
C LYS A 218 17.22 -12.15 14.16
N LEU A 219 16.49 -12.24 13.05
CA LEU A 219 16.88 -11.64 11.78
C LEU A 219 16.71 -10.12 11.78
N ILE A 220 15.61 -9.65 12.39
CA ILE A 220 15.19 -8.26 12.41
C ILE A 220 15.18 -7.77 13.86
N ASP A 221 16.27 -7.15 14.29
CA ASP A 221 16.35 -6.51 15.61
C ASP A 221 15.64 -5.15 15.58
N LEU A 222 14.31 -5.19 15.55
CA LEU A 222 13.48 -3.99 15.55
C LEU A 222 12.15 -4.25 16.24
N HIS A 223 11.86 -3.45 17.25
CA HIS A 223 10.55 -3.48 17.89
C HIS A 223 9.48 -2.97 16.90
N LEU A 224 8.41 -3.73 16.69
CA LEU A 224 7.40 -3.45 15.65
C LEU A 224 6.82 -2.03 15.72
N ILE A 225 6.58 -1.55 16.94
CA ILE A 225 6.11 -0.16 17.18
C ILE A 225 7.11 0.88 16.68
N GLN A 226 8.42 0.64 16.84
CA GLN A 226 9.46 1.56 16.38
C GLN A 226 9.50 1.63 14.85
N GLY A 227 9.44 0.48 14.17
CA GLY A 227 9.38 0.44 12.71
C GLY A 227 8.13 1.14 12.17
N PHE A 228 6.97 0.85 12.78
CA PHE A 228 5.69 1.48 12.41
C PHE A 228 5.75 3.00 12.57
N THR A 229 6.20 3.48 13.73
CA THR A 229 6.28 4.93 14.01
C THR A 229 7.23 5.66 13.07
N ILE A 230 8.41 5.09 12.81
CA ILE A 230 9.38 5.69 11.87
C ILE A 230 8.82 5.71 10.46
N SER A 231 8.20 4.62 10.02
CA SER A 231 7.58 4.52 8.70
C SER A 231 6.49 5.59 8.49
N VAL A 232 5.61 5.77 9.49
CA VAL A 232 4.58 6.80 9.47
C VAL A 232 5.21 8.19 9.47
N ALA A 233 6.24 8.43 10.29
CA ALA A 233 6.95 9.71 10.33
C ALA A 233 7.58 10.07 8.97
N VAL A 234 8.25 9.11 8.32
CA VAL A 234 8.82 9.29 6.98
C VAL A 234 7.72 9.60 5.96
N SER A 235 6.60 8.88 5.98
CA SER A 235 5.47 9.14 5.09
C SER A 235 4.88 10.54 5.26
N ILE A 236 4.77 11.04 6.49
CA ILE A 236 4.33 12.42 6.78
C ILE A 236 5.34 13.43 6.20
N ILE A 237 6.64 13.17 6.37
CA ILE A 237 7.70 14.02 5.81
C ILE A 237 7.60 14.05 4.28
N LEU A 238 7.43 12.91 3.61
CA LEU A 238 7.31 12.84 2.15
C LEU A 238 6.06 13.56 1.64
N ILE A 239 4.92 13.42 2.31
CA ILE A 239 3.68 14.16 1.97
C ILE A 239 3.90 15.68 2.16
N THR A 240 4.61 16.09 3.20
CA THR A 240 4.94 17.49 3.46
C THR A 240 5.86 18.05 2.38
N ILE A 241 6.88 17.30 1.97
CA ILE A 241 7.76 17.66 0.86
C ILE A 241 6.95 17.81 -0.43
N TYR A 242 6.04 16.87 -0.72
CA TYR A 242 5.15 16.97 -1.88
C TYR A 242 4.34 18.27 -1.84
N TYR A 243 3.69 18.57 -0.72
CA TYR A 243 2.89 19.79 -0.56
C TYR A 243 3.71 21.06 -0.83
N LEU A 244 4.89 21.17 -0.23
CA LEU A 244 5.78 22.32 -0.40
C LEU A 244 6.30 22.44 -1.84
N ALA A 245 6.70 21.32 -2.44
CA ALA A 245 7.19 21.29 -3.81
C ALA A 245 6.08 21.63 -4.82
N PHE A 246 4.87 21.10 -4.62
CA PHE A 246 3.72 21.40 -5.48
C PHE A 246 3.37 22.88 -5.49
N ILE A 247 3.40 23.55 -4.33
CA ILE A 247 3.13 24.99 -4.24
C ILE A 247 4.20 25.80 -4.96
N LYS A 248 5.48 25.41 -4.87
CA LYS A 248 6.58 26.09 -5.57
C LYS A 248 6.46 25.99 -7.09
N LEU A 249 5.72 25.00 -7.61
CA LEU A 249 5.43 24.84 -9.03
C LEU A 249 4.30 25.75 -9.54
N GLN A 250 3.74 26.60 -8.68
CA GLN A 250 2.81 27.66 -9.07
C GLN A 250 3.42 28.50 -10.19
N PHE A 251 2.70 28.64 -11.31
CA PHE A 251 3.07 29.57 -12.37
C PHE A 251 3.21 30.96 -11.74
N LYS A 252 4.44 31.48 -11.71
CA LYS A 252 4.68 32.89 -11.46
C LYS A 252 4.31 33.63 -12.75
N PRO A 253 3.48 34.69 -12.67
CA PRO A 253 3.13 35.50 -13.82
C PRO A 253 4.37 36.11 -14.49
#